data_AF-A0A523YYF8-F1
#
_entry.id   AF-A0A523YYF8-F1
#
_cell.length_a   1.000
_cell.length_b   1.000
_cell.length_c   1.000
_cell.angle_alpha   90.00
_cell.angle_beta   90.00
_cell.angle_gamma   90.00
#
_symmetry.space_group_name_H-M   'P 1'
#
loop_
_entity.id
_entity.type
_entity.pdbx_description
1 polymer ?
#
loop_
_entity_poly.entity_id
_entity_poly.type
_entity_poly.pdbx_seq_one_letter_code
_entity_poly.pdbx_strand_id
1 'polypeptide(L)' 'MDITLVQGDIAQQDAEAIVNAANNHLWMGAGVAGAIKRAGGREIEDEAVAKGPIPIGEAAVTGAGRL' A
#
# COMPACT_ATOMS: atom_id res chain seq x y z
N MET A 1 12.92 17.82 11.42
CA MET A 1 12.37 16.55 10.93
C MET A 1 11.41 16.11 12.00
N ASP A 2 10.12 16.21 11.71
CA ASP A 2 9.06 15.89 12.67
C ASP A 2 8.68 14.43 12.50
N ILE A 3 8.64 13.68 13.60
CA ILE A 3 8.33 12.25 13.61
C ILE A 3 7.29 12.03 14.68
N THR A 4 6.19 11.36 14.31
CA THR A 4 5.10 11.01 15.21
C THR A 4 4.91 9.50 15.20
N LEU A 5 4.70 8.92 16.38
CA LEU A 5 4.30 7.53 16.52
C LEU A 5 2.78 7.47 16.69
N VAL A 6 2.10 6.81 15.76
CA VAL A 6 0.65 6.61 15.79
C VAL A 6 0.34 5.12 15.84
N GLN A 7 -0.49 4.71 16.80
CA GLN A 7 -1.05 3.36 16.83
C GLN A 7 -2.44 3.40 16.20
N GLY A 8 -2.62 2.74 15.05
CA GLY A 8 -3.88 2.73 14.33
C GLY A 8 -3.81 1.95 13.01
N ASP A 9 -4.85 2.09 12.20
CA ASP A 9 -4.89 1.55 10.83
C ASP A 9 -4.23 2.53 9.86
N ILE A 10 -3.21 2.09 9.13
CA ILE A 10 -2.50 2.91 8.14
C ILE A 10 -3.42 3.35 7.00
N ALA A 11 -4.45 2.57 6.69
CA ALA A 11 -5.42 2.89 5.64
C ALA A 11 -6.41 4.00 6.03
N GLN A 12 -6.27 4.58 7.22
CA GLN A 12 -7.08 5.69 7.74
C GLN A 12 -6.24 6.93 8.06
N GLN A 13 -4.96 6.94 7.70
CA GLN A 13 -4.07 8.07 7.96
C GLN A 13 -4.19 9.11 6.86
N ASP A 14 -4.37 10.37 7.25
CA ASP A 14 -4.34 11.53 6.34
C ASP A 14 -2.87 11.87 6.04
N ALA A 15 -2.39 11.40 4.90
CA ALA A 15 -1.01 11.59 4.44
C ALA A 15 -0.96 11.64 2.91
N GLU A 16 0.06 12.31 2.37
CA GLU A 16 0.28 12.39 0.92
C GLU A 16 0.60 11.01 0.31
N ALA A 17 1.18 10.10 1.10
CA ALA A 17 1.43 8.72 0.72
C ALA A 17 1.48 7.80 1.95
N ILE A 18 1.10 6.55 1.75
CA ILE A 18 1.32 5.47 2.73
C ILE A 18 2.17 4.37 2.08
N VAL A 19 2.94 3.64 2.91
CA VAL A 19 3.81 2.56 2.44
C VAL A 19 3.21 1.21 2.82
N ASN A 20 2.98 0.36 1.82
CA ASN A 20 2.55 -1.02 2.02
C ASN A 20 3.78 -1.94 2.17
N ALA A 21 3.80 -2.78 3.21
CA ALA A 21 4.75 -3.89 3.31
C ALA A 21 4.34 -5.02 2.36
N ALA A 22 4.64 -4.83 1.08
CA ALA A 22 4.27 -5.75 0.01
C ALA A 22 5.24 -6.95 -0.08
N ASN A 23 4.79 -7.98 -0.80
CA ASN A 23 5.67 -9.02 -1.35
C ASN A 23 6.08 -8.65 -2.79
N ASN A 24 7.06 -9.35 -3.34
CA ASN A 24 7.62 -9.08 -4.67
C ASN A 24 6.63 -9.19 -5.85
N HIS A 25 5.50 -9.88 -5.69
CA HIS A 25 4.47 -10.00 -6.72
C HIS A 25 3.38 -8.92 -6.62
N LEU A 26 3.41 -8.09 -5.58
CA LEU A 26 2.51 -6.94 -5.38
C LEU A 26 1.01 -7.24 -5.23
N TRP A 27 0.58 -8.51 -5.27
CA TRP A 27 -0.74 -8.94 -4.80
C TRP A 27 -0.97 -8.62 -3.31
N MET A 28 -2.20 -8.22 -2.98
CA MET A 28 -2.63 -7.64 -1.72
C MET A 28 -3.72 -8.50 -1.07
N GLY A 29 -3.33 -9.65 -0.51
CA GLY A 29 -4.29 -10.64 0.04
C GLY A 29 -4.78 -10.34 1.46
N ALA A 30 -3.87 -10.17 2.42
CA ALA A 30 -4.16 -10.11 3.85
C ALA A 30 -3.29 -9.06 4.58
N GLY A 31 -3.45 -8.97 5.90
CA GLY A 31 -2.70 -8.02 6.74
C GLY A 31 -2.92 -6.56 6.31
N VAL A 32 -1.85 -5.77 6.40
CA VAL A 32 -1.85 -4.35 6.01
C VAL A 32 -2.18 -4.18 4.52
N ALA A 33 -1.60 -4.99 3.64
CA ALA A 33 -1.91 -4.95 2.20
C ALA A 33 -3.42 -5.17 1.95
N GLY A 34 -4.02 -6.15 2.63
CA GLY A 34 -5.46 -6.38 2.55
C GLY A 34 -6.30 -5.23 3.11
N ALA A 35 -5.84 -4.56 4.18
CA ALA A 35 -6.52 -3.38 4.74
C ALA A 35 -6.51 -2.21 3.76
N ILE A 36 -5.34 -1.91 3.18
CA ILE A 36 -5.17 -0.89 2.14
C ILE A 36 -6.07 -1.19 0.94
N LYS A 37 -6.08 -2.43 0.43
CA LYS A 37 -6.95 -2.80 -0.70
C LYS A 37 -8.43 -2.69 -0.37
N ARG A 38 -8.86 -3.06 0.85
CA ARG A 38 -10.27 -2.94 1.24
C ARG A 38 -10.72 -1.48 1.30
N ALA A 39 -9.90 -0.59 1.84
CA ALA A 39 -10.21 0.83 1.96
C ALA A 39 -10.12 1.55 0.60
N GLY A 40 -8.98 1.41 -0.08
CA GLY A 40 -8.67 2.11 -1.32
C GLY A 40 -9.22 1.46 -2.58
N GLY A 41 -9.63 0.20 -2.51
CA GLY A 41 -10.22 -0.54 -3.62
C GLY A 41 -9.27 -1.42 -4.42
N ARG A 42 -9.86 -2.21 -5.32
CA ARG A 42 -9.17 -3.23 -6.11
C ARG A 42 -8.20 -2.60 -7.12
N GLU A 43 -8.48 -1.36 -7.54
CA GLU A 43 -7.65 -0.60 -8.47
C GLU A 43 -6.19 -0.44 -8.00
N ILE A 44 -5.95 -0.36 -6.69
CA ILE A 44 -4.58 -0.28 -6.14
C ILE A 44 -3.81 -1.57 -6.43
N GLU A 45 -4.43 -2.73 -6.19
CA GLU A 45 -3.81 -4.03 -6.44
C GLU A 45 -3.61 -4.27 -7.93
N ASP A 46 -4.61 -3.91 -8.76
CA ASP A 46 -4.52 -4.08 -10.20
C ASP A 46 -3.37 -3.25 -10.80
N GLU A 47 -3.18 -2.01 -10.33
CA GLU A 47 -2.05 -1.17 -10.74
C GLU A 47 -0.72 -1.69 -10.19
N ALA A 48 -0.67 -2.14 -8.94
CA ALA A 48 0.54 -2.67 -8.32
C ALA A 48 1.00 -3.95 -9.04
N VAL A 49 0.09 -4.90 -9.28
CA VAL A 49 0.39 -6.15 -9.99
C VAL A 49 0.86 -5.89 -11.41
N ALA A 50 0.30 -4.89 -12.11
CA ALA A 50 0.76 -4.50 -13.45
C ALA A 50 2.20 -3.94 -13.47
N LYS A 51 2.71 -3.47 -12.32
CA LYS A 51 4.09 -2.98 -12.13
C LYS A 51 5.04 -4.06 -11.61
N GLY A 52 4.51 -5.20 -11.16
CA GLY A 52 5.27 -6.31 -10.62
C GLY A 52 5.71 -7.34 -11.67
N PRO A 53 6.56 -8.30 -11.29
CA PRO A 53 7.22 -8.40 -9.99
C PRO A 53 8.36 -7.38 -9.84
N ILE A 54 8.67 -6.98 -8.60
CA ILE A 54 9.81 -6.09 -8.28
C ILE A 54 10.85 -6.81 -7.39
N PRO A 55 12.14 -6.45 -7.48
CA PRO A 55 13.18 -6.99 -6.60
C PRO A 55 12.95 -6.66 -5.11
N ILE A 56 13.50 -7.49 -4.22
CA ILE A 56 13.51 -7.19 -2.77
C ILE A 56 14.33 -5.91 -2.53
N GLY A 57 13.76 -4.98 -1.77
CA GLY A 57 14.37 -3.68 -1.47
C GLY A 57 13.94 -2.55 -2.42
N GLU A 58 13.25 -2.89 -3.51
CA GLU A 58 12.65 -1.90 -4.42
C GLU A 58 11.21 -1.56 -4.04
N ALA A 59 10.68 -0.49 -4.62
CA ALA A 59 9.30 -0.04 -4.43
C ALA A 59 8.60 0.25 -5.75
N ALA A 60 7.28 0.01 -5.79
CA ALA A 60 6.40 0.46 -6.86
C ALA A 60 5.41 1.48 -6.30
N VAL A 61 5.20 2.58 -7.02
CA VAL A 61 4.24 3.63 -6.66
C VAL A 61 2.95 3.40 -7.43
N THR A 62 1.78 3.52 -6.79
CA THR A 62 0.46 3.46 -7.43
C THR A 62 -0.34 4.72 -7.12
N GLY A 63 -1.49 4.89 -7.77
CA GLY A 63 -2.56 5.73 -7.23
C GLY A 63 -3.08 5.18 -5.90
N ALA A 64 -3.75 6.05 -5.14
CA ALA A 64 -4.32 5.71 -3.84
C ALA A 64 -5.75 5.12 -3.93
N GLY A 65 -6.32 5.01 -5.13
CA GLY A 65 -7.71 4.60 -5.31
C GLY A 65 -8.67 5.52 -4.55
N ARG A 66 -9.39 4.95 -3.57
CA ARG A 66 -10.36 5.65 -2.69
C ARG A 66 -9.86 5.92 -1.27
N LEU A 67 -8.56 5.73 -1.00
CA LEU A 67 -7.98 6.13 0.29
C LEU A 67 -8.12 7.64 0.50
#